data_AF-A0A817Y582-F1
#
_entry.id   AF-A0A817Y582-F1
#
_cell.length_a   1.000
_cell.length_b   1.000
_cell.length_c   1.000
_cell.angle_alpha   90.00
_cell.angle_beta   90.00
_cell.angle_gamma   90.00
#
_symmetry.space_group_name_H-M   'P 1'
#
loop_
_entity.id
_entity.type
_entity.pdbx_description
1 polymer ?
#
loop_
_entity_poly.entity_id
_entity_poly.type
_entity_poly.pdbx_seq_one_letter_code
_entity_poly.pdbx_strand_id
1 'polypeptide(L)'
;MNDNVKAVNNRCGLSQRKIGRRFRVNHSTISRNLRRRTSVVIRKRRKAPKMNSEQQQIRARKNCARAHYSNIVQQLLNEKNIPFIAPADNPPNAAQARPIEIVWILLERKIYENNWAAKNSDYLAKRIEQKAKELDRKMLQAMVEDVRKKLRAMWRDGLYSVI
;
A
#
# COMPACT_ATOMS: atom_id res chain seq x y z
N MET A 1 25.36 -27.29 -29.35
CA MET A 1 24.29 -26.36 -28.91
C MET A 1 24.20 -25.21 -29.94
N ASN A 2 23.04 -24.98 -30.57
CA ASN A 2 22.85 -24.05 -31.70
C ASN A 2 23.21 -22.60 -31.30
N ASP A 3 23.99 -21.89 -32.10
CA ASP A 3 24.53 -20.56 -31.78
C ASP A 3 23.45 -19.50 -31.55
N ASN A 4 22.28 -19.69 -32.19
CA ASN A 4 21.10 -18.86 -31.95
C ASN A 4 20.57 -18.95 -30.51
N VAL A 5 20.63 -20.13 -29.90
CA VAL A 5 20.16 -20.36 -28.51
C VAL A 5 21.17 -19.81 -27.51
N LYS A 6 22.47 -20.00 -27.77
CA LYS A 6 23.55 -19.40 -26.96
C LYS A 6 23.46 -17.86 -26.95
N ALA A 7 23.10 -17.26 -28.08
CA ALA A 7 23.01 -15.81 -28.21
C ALA A 7 21.88 -15.14 -27.40
N VAL A 8 20.88 -15.91 -26.94
CA VAL A 8 19.73 -15.39 -26.18
C VAL A 8 19.69 -15.85 -24.72
N ASN A 9 20.46 -16.89 -24.37
CA ASN A 9 20.39 -17.47 -23.05
C ASN A 9 20.82 -16.47 -21.97
N ASN A 10 19.98 -16.25 -20.95
CA ASN A 10 20.21 -15.30 -19.85
C ASN A 10 20.52 -13.85 -20.29
N ARG A 11 20.07 -13.42 -21.49
CA ARG A 11 20.24 -12.05 -21.98
C ARG A 11 18.88 -11.35 -22.14
N CYS A 12 18.76 -10.13 -21.60
CA CYS A 12 17.59 -9.27 -21.75
C CYS A 12 17.76 -8.26 -22.91
N GLY A 13 16.66 -7.74 -23.46
CA GLY A 13 16.69 -6.65 -24.46
C GLY A 13 17.02 -7.05 -25.91
N LEU A 14 17.14 -8.34 -26.22
CA LEU A 14 17.41 -8.83 -27.58
C LEU A 14 16.11 -9.18 -28.31
N SER A 15 15.75 -8.40 -29.34
CA SER A 15 14.58 -8.73 -30.17
C SER A 15 14.90 -9.82 -31.21
N GLN A 16 13.92 -10.66 -31.52
CA GLN A 16 14.04 -11.71 -32.55
C GLN A 16 14.47 -11.15 -33.92
N ARG A 17 14.06 -9.92 -34.24
CA ARG A 17 14.47 -9.21 -35.46
C ARG A 17 15.94 -8.78 -35.43
N LYS A 18 16.46 -8.35 -34.26
CA LYS A 18 17.88 -8.01 -34.08
C LYS A 18 18.76 -9.26 -34.22
N ILE A 19 18.31 -10.39 -33.69
CA ILE A 19 18.98 -11.69 -33.80
C ILE A 19 18.94 -12.21 -35.25
N GLY A 20 17.77 -12.09 -35.92
CA GLY A 20 17.65 -12.46 -37.33
C GLY A 20 18.63 -11.69 -38.22
N ARG A 21 18.78 -10.38 -38.01
CA ARG A 21 19.81 -9.57 -38.70
C ARG A 21 21.22 -10.06 -38.41
N ARG A 22 21.54 -10.37 -37.14
CA ARG A 22 22.87 -10.85 -36.72
C ARG A 22 23.26 -12.16 -37.39
N PHE A 23 22.33 -13.11 -37.49
CA PHE A 23 22.57 -14.43 -38.07
C PHE A 23 22.15 -14.53 -39.54
N ARG A 24 21.80 -13.41 -40.19
CA ARG A 24 21.34 -13.32 -41.59
C ARG A 24 20.21 -14.30 -41.92
N VAL A 25 19.27 -14.44 -40.99
CA VAL A 25 18.10 -15.33 -41.13
C VAL A 25 16.81 -14.56 -40.83
N ASN A 26 15.70 -15.02 -41.40
CA ASN A 26 14.39 -14.43 -41.09
C ASN A 26 14.07 -14.61 -39.60
N HIS A 27 13.47 -13.58 -38.98
CA HIS A 27 13.04 -13.63 -37.58
C HIS A 27 12.09 -14.81 -37.28
N SER A 28 11.35 -15.30 -38.27
CA SER A 28 10.48 -16.48 -38.13
C SER A 28 11.28 -17.76 -37.87
N THR A 29 12.47 -17.90 -38.48
CA THR A 29 13.42 -18.99 -38.24
C THR A 29 13.98 -18.93 -36.82
N ILE A 30 14.26 -17.73 -36.31
CA ILE A 30 14.67 -17.52 -34.91
C ILE A 30 13.53 -17.92 -33.96
N SER A 31 12.32 -17.41 -34.19
CA SER A 31 11.14 -17.72 -33.37
C SER A 31 10.87 -19.23 -33.27
N ARG A 32 10.94 -19.95 -34.40
CA ARG A 32 10.73 -21.40 -34.45
C ARG A 32 11.81 -22.17 -33.69
N ASN A 33 13.08 -21.77 -33.82
CA ASN A 33 14.18 -22.41 -33.11
C ASN A 33 14.09 -22.18 -31.59
N LEU A 34 13.76 -20.95 -31.17
CA LEU A 34 13.58 -20.64 -29.75
C LEU A 34 12.41 -21.44 -29.15
N ARG A 35 11.23 -21.45 -29.81
CA ARG A 35 10.07 -22.23 -29.32
C ARG A 35 10.33 -23.73 -29.20
N ARG A 36 11.10 -24.32 -30.12
CA ARG A 36 11.37 -25.77 -30.14
C ARG A 36 12.48 -26.21 -29.20
N ARG A 37 13.44 -25.33 -28.92
CA ARG A 37 14.72 -25.69 -28.26
C ARG A 37 14.95 -24.99 -26.93
N THR A 38 14.06 -24.11 -26.50
CA THR A 38 14.09 -23.50 -25.17
C THR A 38 12.75 -23.70 -24.46
N SER A 39 12.77 -23.73 -23.13
CA SER A 39 11.58 -23.75 -22.28
C SER A 39 10.92 -22.36 -22.15
N VAL A 40 11.35 -21.38 -22.96
CA VAL A 40 10.92 -19.99 -22.82
C VAL A 40 9.54 -19.81 -23.44
N VAL A 41 8.53 -19.71 -22.58
CA VAL A 41 7.13 -19.42 -22.97
C VAL A 41 6.94 -17.91 -23.14
N ILE A 42 6.81 -17.47 -24.39
CA ILE A 42 6.54 -16.05 -24.72
C ILE A 42 5.04 -15.77 -24.55
N ARG A 43 4.66 -15.04 -23.51
CA ARG A 43 3.28 -14.57 -23.30
C ARG A 43 3.14 -13.11 -23.74
N LYS A 44 2.02 -12.77 -24.41
CA LYS A 44 1.71 -11.36 -24.68
C LYS A 44 1.56 -10.63 -23.33
N ARG A 45 2.20 -9.47 -23.18
CA ARG A 45 2.03 -8.62 -21.99
C ARG A 45 0.55 -8.25 -21.88
N ARG A 46 -0.15 -8.73 -20.85
CA ARG A 46 -1.52 -8.31 -20.56
C ARG A 46 -1.47 -6.84 -20.12
N LYS A 47 -2.40 -6.02 -20.60
CA LYS A 47 -2.58 -4.67 -20.05
C LYS A 47 -2.94 -4.81 -18.58
N ALA A 48 -2.31 -4.01 -17.71
CA ALA A 48 -2.70 -3.96 -16.31
C ALA A 48 -4.20 -3.63 -16.25
N PRO A 49 -5.01 -4.37 -15.49
CA PRO A 49 -6.43 -4.06 -15.35
C PRO A 49 -6.59 -2.64 -14.81
N LYS A 50 -7.52 -1.87 -15.39
CA LYS A 50 -7.87 -0.54 -14.85
C LYS A 50 -8.39 -0.73 -13.43
N MET A 51 -7.84 0.05 -12.50
CA MET A 51 -8.08 -0.10 -11.06
C MET A 51 -9.35 0.64 -10.64
N ASN A 52 -10.53 0.03 -10.82
CA ASN A 52 -11.82 0.67 -10.48
C ASN A 52 -12.81 -0.24 -9.73
N SER A 53 -12.42 -1.44 -9.31
CA SER A 53 -13.35 -2.37 -8.64
C SER A 53 -13.33 -2.24 -7.12
N GLU A 54 -14.48 -2.42 -6.47
CA GLU A 54 -14.64 -2.45 -4.99
C GLU A 54 -13.69 -3.47 -4.34
N GLN A 55 -13.51 -4.64 -4.96
CA GLN A 55 -12.55 -5.65 -4.53
C GLN A 55 -11.11 -5.14 -4.49
N GLN A 56 -10.74 -4.23 -5.39
CA GLN A 56 -9.41 -3.59 -5.36
C GLN A 56 -9.31 -2.53 -4.25
N GLN A 57 -10.37 -1.79 -3.94
CA GLN A 57 -10.38 -0.89 -2.77
C GLN A 57 -10.17 -1.68 -1.47
N ILE A 58 -10.86 -2.82 -1.34
CA ILE A 58 -10.70 -3.73 -0.19
C ILE A 58 -9.25 -4.24 -0.12
N ARG A 59 -8.66 -4.68 -1.25
CA ARG A 59 -7.25 -5.10 -1.30
C ARG A 59 -6.29 -3.97 -0.95
N ALA A 60 -6.53 -2.77 -1.46
CA ALA A 60 -5.70 -1.59 -1.19
C ALA A 60 -5.72 -1.24 0.31
N ARG A 61 -6.90 -1.18 0.94
CA ARG A 61 -7.04 -0.96 2.39
C ARG A 61 -6.29 -2.01 3.20
N LYS A 62 -6.47 -3.29 2.86
CA LYS A 62 -5.76 -4.41 3.51
C LYS A 62 -4.24 -4.31 3.36
N ASN A 63 -3.76 -3.90 2.18
CA ASN A 63 -2.34 -3.73 1.90
C ASN A 63 -1.75 -2.49 2.58
N CYS A 64 -2.51 -1.39 2.71
CA CYS A 64 -2.07 -0.20 3.43
C CYS A 64 -1.85 -0.50 4.92
N ALA A 65 -2.75 -1.26 5.57
CA ALA A 65 -2.54 -1.70 6.95
C ALA A 65 -1.26 -2.54 7.11
N ARG A 66 -0.95 -3.40 6.12
CA ARG A 66 0.29 -4.21 6.11
C ARG A 66 1.54 -3.42 5.75
N ALA A 67 1.42 -2.30 5.04
CA ALA A 67 2.57 -1.48 4.66
C ALA A 67 3.30 -0.91 5.89
N HIS A 68 2.55 -0.53 6.93
CA HIS A 68 3.07 -0.09 8.23
C HIS A 68 3.92 -1.16 8.95
N TYR A 69 3.72 -2.43 8.60
CA TYR A 69 4.42 -3.57 9.19
C TYR A 69 5.40 -4.25 8.23
N SER A 70 5.74 -3.61 7.10
CA SER A 70 6.74 -4.15 6.19
C SER A 70 8.14 -4.18 6.83
N ASN A 71 8.99 -5.11 6.40
CA ASN A 71 10.36 -5.25 6.94
C ASN A 71 11.15 -3.95 6.85
N ILE A 72 11.01 -3.22 5.74
CA ILE A 72 11.69 -1.93 5.52
C ILE A 72 11.25 -0.90 6.57
N VAL A 73 9.94 -0.82 6.87
CA VAL A 73 9.42 0.10 7.88
C VAL A 73 9.89 -0.29 9.28
N GLN A 74 9.83 -1.58 9.62
CA GLN A 74 10.29 -2.06 10.93
C GLN A 74 11.80 -1.83 11.12
N GLN A 75 12.62 -2.08 10.10
CA GLN A 75 14.05 -1.78 10.11
C GLN A 75 14.29 -0.29 10.35
N LEU A 76 13.61 0.59 9.61
CA LEU A 76 13.73 2.03 9.79
C LEU A 76 13.32 2.49 11.21
N LEU A 77 12.25 1.93 11.77
CA LEU A 77 11.80 2.27 13.13
C LEU A 77 12.83 1.81 14.18
N ASN A 78 13.40 0.62 14.01
CA ASN A 78 14.47 0.10 14.87
C ASN A 78 15.74 0.95 14.76
N GLU A 79 16.19 1.27 13.54
CA GLU A 79 17.35 2.14 13.29
C GLU A 79 17.19 3.52 13.95
N LYS A 80 15.97 4.06 13.96
CA LYS A 80 15.64 5.33 14.59
C LYS A 80 15.32 5.22 16.08
N ASN A 81 15.36 4.03 16.68
CA ASN A 81 14.95 3.77 18.06
C ASN A 81 13.54 4.30 18.38
N ILE A 82 12.61 4.20 17.42
CA ILE A 82 11.21 4.62 17.61
C ILE A 82 10.41 3.43 18.13
N PRO A 83 9.81 3.50 19.34
CA PRO A 83 8.95 2.45 19.84
C PRO A 83 7.73 2.26 18.93
N PHE A 84 7.39 1.02 18.60
CA PHE A 84 6.20 0.68 17.84
C PHE A 84 5.53 -0.59 18.39
N ILE A 85 4.23 -0.71 18.13
CA ILE A 85 3.43 -1.86 18.56
C ILE A 85 3.56 -2.96 17.51
N ALA A 86 3.91 -4.18 17.93
CA ALA A 86 4.05 -5.31 17.02
C ALA A 86 2.70 -5.68 16.37
N PRO A 87 2.70 -6.32 15.18
CA PRO A 87 1.47 -6.73 14.50
C PRO A 87 0.56 -7.64 15.35
N ALA A 88 1.14 -8.45 16.24
CA ALA A 88 0.40 -9.35 17.13
C ALA A 88 -0.39 -8.59 18.21
N ASP A 89 0.12 -7.43 18.64
CA ASP A 89 -0.45 -6.63 19.74
C ASP A 89 -1.38 -5.51 19.25
N ASN A 90 -1.45 -5.28 17.93
CA ASN A 90 -2.39 -4.34 17.31
C ASN A 90 -3.43 -5.10 16.46
N PRO A 91 -4.49 -5.65 17.08
CA PRO A 91 -5.43 -6.50 16.39
C PRO A 91 -6.14 -5.77 15.23
N PRO A 92 -6.47 -6.49 14.14
CA PRO A 92 -7.31 -5.94 13.08
C PRO A 92 -8.72 -5.64 13.62
N ASN A 93 -9.42 -4.69 12.99
CA ASN A 93 -10.80 -4.33 13.30
C ASN A 93 -11.07 -3.80 14.73
N ALA A 94 -10.03 -3.37 15.46
CA ALA A 94 -10.16 -2.72 16.76
C ALA A 94 -10.01 -1.18 16.65
N ALA A 95 -10.80 -0.56 15.77
CA ALA A 95 -10.72 0.88 15.50
C ALA A 95 -11.01 1.72 16.75
N GLN A 96 -12.00 1.31 17.55
CA GLN A 96 -12.37 1.94 18.81
C GLN A 96 -11.26 1.97 19.88
N ALA A 97 -10.23 1.12 19.73
CA ALA A 97 -9.05 1.14 20.61
C ALA A 97 -8.06 2.24 20.24
N ARG A 98 -8.17 2.81 19.03
CA ARG A 98 -7.20 3.71 18.43
C ARG A 98 -7.70 5.16 18.55
N PRO A 99 -7.03 6.01 19.35
CA PRO A 99 -7.44 7.41 19.52
C PRO A 99 -7.55 8.20 18.22
N ILE A 100 -6.71 7.87 17.23
CA ILE A 100 -6.66 8.56 15.94
C ILE A 100 -7.99 8.53 15.19
N GLU A 101 -8.81 7.49 15.36
CA GLU A 101 -10.14 7.41 14.72
C GLU A 101 -11.07 8.51 15.25
N ILE A 102 -11.03 8.79 16.56
CA ILE A 102 -11.78 9.89 17.17
C ILE A 102 -11.23 11.24 16.72
N VAL A 103 -9.91 11.36 16.60
CA VAL A 103 -9.27 12.57 16.07
C VAL A 103 -9.75 12.87 14.66
N TRP A 104 -9.86 11.86 13.79
CA TRP A 104 -10.40 12.03 12.44
C TRP A 104 -11.86 12.48 12.45
N ILE A 105 -12.71 11.88 13.29
CA ILE A 105 -14.12 12.29 13.42
C ILE A 105 -14.23 13.76 13.84
N LEU A 106 -13.46 14.19 14.83
CA LEU A 106 -13.48 15.58 15.30
C LEU A 106 -12.95 16.56 14.25
N LEU A 107 -11.88 16.18 13.55
CA LEU A 107 -11.31 16.98 12.49
C LEU A 107 -12.26 17.09 11.30
N GLU A 108 -12.89 16.00 10.89
CA GLU A 108 -13.90 15.98 9.83
C GLU A 108 -15.05 16.92 10.16
N ARG A 109 -15.63 16.83 11.36
CA ARG A 109 -16.67 17.74 11.84
C ARG A 109 -16.23 19.20 11.69
N LYS A 110 -15.00 19.54 12.12
CA LYS A 110 -14.44 20.90 12.01
C LYS A 110 -14.19 21.35 10.57
N ILE A 111 -13.79 20.45 9.68
CA ILE A 111 -13.54 20.77 8.27
C ILE A 111 -14.83 21.20 7.60
N TYR A 112 -15.91 20.43 7.83
CA TYR A 112 -17.21 20.58 7.17
C TYR A 112 -18.22 21.42 7.94
N GLU A 113 -17.82 22.03 9.06
CA GLU A 113 -18.60 23.04 9.78
C GLU A 113 -19.14 24.13 8.83
N ASN A 114 -20.36 24.62 9.10
CA ASN A 114 -21.04 25.67 8.33
C ASN A 114 -21.25 25.33 6.85
N ASN A 115 -21.54 24.06 6.53
CA ASN A 115 -21.75 23.58 5.16
C ASN A 115 -20.56 23.88 4.23
N TRP A 116 -19.35 23.93 4.79
CA TRP A 116 -18.15 24.15 4.00
C TRP A 116 -17.91 22.96 3.06
N ALA A 117 -17.55 23.23 1.81
CA ALA A 117 -17.23 22.19 0.83
C ALA A 117 -15.92 22.53 0.08
N ALA A 118 -15.11 21.51 -0.19
CA ALA A 118 -13.86 21.68 -0.91
C ALA A 118 -14.10 21.87 -2.41
N LYS A 119 -13.41 22.83 -3.01
CA LYS A 119 -13.43 23.06 -4.47
C LYS A 119 -12.46 22.15 -5.22
N ASN A 120 -11.35 21.79 -4.60
CA ASN A 120 -10.31 20.90 -5.11
C ASN A 120 -9.47 20.33 -3.96
N SER A 121 -8.54 19.43 -4.30
CA SER A 121 -7.65 18.77 -3.33
C SER A 121 -6.79 19.75 -2.53
N ASP A 122 -6.27 20.79 -3.17
CA ASP A 122 -5.36 21.74 -2.53
C ASP A 122 -6.09 22.60 -1.50
N TYR A 123 -7.32 22.98 -1.82
CA TYR A 123 -8.19 23.73 -0.91
C TYR A 123 -8.60 22.87 0.29
N LEU A 124 -8.87 21.58 0.07
CA LEU A 124 -9.10 20.63 1.15
C LEU A 124 -7.86 20.46 2.04
N ALA A 125 -6.68 20.29 1.45
CA ALA A 125 -5.43 20.14 2.19
C ALA A 125 -5.15 21.35 3.09
N LYS A 126 -5.28 22.57 2.56
CA LYS A 126 -5.13 23.81 3.33
C LYS A 126 -6.15 23.91 4.48
N ARG A 127 -7.40 23.51 4.22
CA ARG A 127 -8.45 23.50 5.26
C ARG A 127 -8.15 22.49 6.36
N ILE A 128 -7.69 21.29 6.00
CA ILE A 128 -7.27 20.24 6.96
C ILE A 128 -6.16 20.79 7.86
N GLU A 129 -5.11 21.39 7.29
CA GLU A 129 -4.00 21.96 8.08
C GLU A 129 -4.46 23.08 9.00
N GLN A 130 -5.35 23.95 8.53
CA GLN A 130 -5.92 25.02 9.34
C GLN A 130 -6.73 24.45 10.51
N LYS A 131 -7.64 23.52 10.24
CA LYS A 131 -8.54 22.95 11.26
C LYS A 131 -7.84 22.01 12.23
N ALA A 132 -6.79 21.32 11.81
CA ALA A 132 -5.96 20.50 12.68
C ALA A 132 -5.28 21.34 13.78
N LYS A 133 -4.87 22.58 13.47
CA LYS A 133 -4.27 23.51 14.46
C LYS A 133 -5.27 24.01 15.50
N GLU A 134 -6.57 23.94 15.21
CA GLU A 134 -7.64 24.33 16.13
C GLU A 134 -8.05 23.20 17.09
N LEU A 135 -7.52 21.98 16.92
CA LEU A 135 -7.78 20.88 17.85
C LEU A 135 -7.07 21.15 19.18
N ASP A 136 -7.81 21.07 20.28
CA ASP A 136 -7.24 21.29 21.61
C ASP A 136 -6.20 20.22 21.94
N ARG A 137 -4.99 20.69 22.27
CA ARG A 137 -3.87 19.82 22.63
C ARG A 137 -4.14 19.02 23.90
N LYS A 138 -4.83 19.60 24.90
CA LYS A 138 -5.15 18.89 26.15
C LYS A 138 -6.13 17.76 25.90
N MET A 139 -7.17 18.01 25.11
CA MET A 139 -8.09 16.98 24.63
C MET A 139 -7.34 15.84 23.92
N LEU A 140 -6.41 16.15 22.99
CA LEU A 140 -5.64 15.13 22.29
C LEU A 140 -4.75 14.29 23.23
N GLN A 141 -4.14 14.91 24.23
CA GLN A 141 -3.34 14.21 25.25
C GLN A 141 -4.21 13.27 26.09
N ALA A 142 -5.36 13.77 26.57
CA ALA A 142 -6.31 12.96 27.35
C ALA A 142 -6.78 11.72 26.58
N MET A 143 -7.02 11.83 25.27
CA MET A 143 -7.40 10.68 24.43
C MET A 143 -6.33 9.58 24.38
N VAL A 144 -5.05 9.96 24.41
CA VAL A 144 -3.93 9.01 24.42
C VAL A 144 -3.79 8.37 25.81
N GLU A 145 -3.92 9.16 26.88
CA GLU A 145 -3.86 8.68 28.26
C GLU A 145 -4.98 7.66 28.56
N ASP A 146 -6.17 7.88 27.99
CA ASP A 146 -7.34 7.01 28.15
C ASP A 146 -7.23 5.65 27.44
N VAL A 147 -6.26 5.45 26.54
CA VAL A 147 -6.08 4.17 25.81
C VAL A 147 -5.98 3.00 26.79
N ARG A 148 -5.20 3.15 27.87
CA ARG A 148 -5.03 2.08 28.85
C ARG A 148 -6.33 1.74 29.57
N LYS A 149 -7.19 2.73 29.82
CA LYS A 149 -8.50 2.51 30.44
C LYS A 149 -9.43 1.79 29.46
N LYS A 150 -9.43 2.19 28.18
CA LYS A 150 -10.22 1.54 27.12
C LYS A 150 -9.83 0.08 26.92
N LEU A 151 -8.53 -0.21 26.81
CA LEU A 151 -8.05 -1.57 26.66
C LEU A 151 -8.44 -2.46 27.85
N ARG A 152 -8.41 -1.92 29.08
CA ARG A 152 -8.90 -2.64 30.27
C ARG A 152 -10.40 -2.92 30.22
N ALA A 153 -11.21 -1.95 29.80
CA ALA A 153 -12.64 -2.17 29.62
C ALA A 153 -12.91 -3.26 28.57
N MET A 154 -12.25 -3.17 27.40
CA MET A 154 -12.38 -4.18 26.34
C MET A 154 -11.99 -5.58 26.80
N TRP A 155 -10.95 -5.68 27.63
CA TRP A 155 -10.50 -6.97 28.17
C TRP A 155 -11.52 -7.59 29.13
N ARG A 156 -12.19 -6.78 29.97
CA ARG A 156 -13.19 -7.27 30.93
C ARG A 156 -14.55 -7.54 30.30
N ASP A 157 -15.02 -6.58 29.50
CA ASP A 157 -16.42 -6.43 29.10
C ASP A 157 -16.63 -6.71 27.59
N GLY A 158 -15.55 -7.03 26.88
CA GLY A 158 -15.54 -7.32 25.44
C GLY A 158 -15.23 -6.10 24.57
N LEU A 159 -14.85 -6.37 23.31
CA LEU A 159 -14.34 -5.38 22.35
C LEU A 159 -15.26 -4.15 22.11
N TYR A 160 -16.56 -4.31 22.33
CA TYR A 160 -17.57 -3.29 22.07
C TYR A 160 -17.96 -2.47 23.31
N SER A 161 -17.31 -2.67 24.46
CA SER A 161 -17.65 -2.02 25.73
C SER A 161 -17.30 -0.52 25.83
N VAL A 162 -16.73 0.05 24.78
CA VAL A 162 -16.14 1.40 24.74
C VAL A 162 -16.55 2.18 23.48
N ILE A 163 -17.62 1.71 22.83
CA ILE A 163 -18.31 2.43 21.75
C ILE A 163 -19.27 3.44 22.37
#